data_AF-A0A925KJI1-F1
#
_entry.id   AF-A0A925KJI1-F1
#
_cell.length_a   1.000
_cell.length_b   1.000
_cell.length_c   1.000
_cell.angle_alpha   90.00
_cell.angle_beta   90.00
_cell.angle_gamma   90.00
#
_symmetry.space_group_name_H-M   'P 1'
#
loop_
_entity.id
_entity.type
_entity.pdbx_description
1 polymer ?
#
loop_
_entity_poly.entity_id
_entity_poly.type
_entity_poly.pdbx_seq_one_letter_code
_entity_poly.pdbx_strand_id
1 'polypeptide(L)'
;MEKVNILHDTDESFEGFYALSRNPFYLSEVCVTVGAAVILGSLTAFAAPAICFVILHFAIIPIEERNLQNKFGQKYEQYKRSVRRWI
;
A
#
# COMPACT_ATOMS: atom_id res chain seq x y z
N MET A 1 16.83 -23.23 12.98
CA MET A 1 16.76 -22.20 14.05
C MET A 1 16.86 -20.79 13.44
N GLU A 2 16.11 -20.50 12.36
CA GLU A 2 16.29 -19.26 11.58
C GLU A 2 14.98 -18.46 11.39
N LYS A 3 13.90 -18.90 12.04
CA LYS A 3 12.59 -18.21 12.00
C LYS A 3 12.33 -17.31 13.22
N VAL A 4 13.27 -17.25 14.17
CA VAL A 4 13.09 -16.53 15.44
C VAL A 4 13.62 -15.09 15.39
N ASN A 5 14.40 -14.71 14.37
CA ASN A 5 15.09 -13.41 14.34
C ASN A 5 14.43 -12.31 13.48
N ILE A 6 13.32 -12.58 12.79
CA ILE A 6 12.61 -11.56 11.98
C ILE A 6 11.48 -10.88 12.79
N LEU A 7 11.13 -11.40 13.96
CA LEU A 7 10.02 -10.89 14.76
C LEU A 7 10.43 -9.78 15.75
N HIS A 8 11.72 -9.44 15.84
CA HIS A 8 12.22 -8.34 16.66
C HIS A 8 12.33 -7.01 15.88
N ASP A 9 12.15 -7.03 14.57
CA ASP A 9 12.38 -5.86 13.68
C ASP A 9 11.06 -5.20 13.19
N THR A 10 9.92 -5.53 13.80
CA THR A 10 8.61 -5.08 13.29
C THR A 10 8.09 -3.80 13.94
N ASP A 11 8.73 -3.27 14.98
CA ASP A 11 8.26 -2.03 15.63
C ASP A 11 8.52 -0.77 14.76
N GLU A 12 9.50 -0.77 13.86
CA GLU A 12 9.76 0.36 12.93
C GLU A 12 8.91 0.33 11.65
N SER A 13 8.15 -0.75 11.41
CA SER A 13 7.48 -0.98 10.12
C SER A 13 6.34 0.01 9.77
N PHE A 14 5.89 0.81 10.74
CA PHE A 14 4.86 1.84 10.57
C PHE A 14 5.43 3.27 10.51
N GLU A 15 6.75 3.42 10.46
CA GLU A 15 7.40 4.73 10.41
C GLU A 15 7.76 5.14 8.97
N GLY A 16 8.22 6.38 8.79
CA GLY A 16 8.63 6.91 7.48
C GLY A 16 7.48 6.98 6.47
N PHE A 17 7.67 6.38 5.28
CA PHE A 17 6.67 6.41 4.20
C PHE A 17 5.35 5.73 4.58
N TYR A 18 5.38 4.74 5.48
CA TYR A 18 4.19 4.09 5.98
C TYR A 18 3.40 4.96 6.97
N ALA A 19 4.02 6.01 7.54
CA ALA A 19 3.29 7.02 8.31
C ALA A 19 2.52 8.00 7.41
N LEU A 20 2.93 8.17 6.14
CA LEU A 20 2.26 9.05 5.18
C LEU A 20 1.06 8.40 4.51
N SER A 21 1.11 7.10 4.28
CA SER A 21 0.01 6.31 3.72
C SER A 21 0.21 4.87 4.12
N ARG A 22 -0.89 4.11 4.31
CA ARG A 22 -0.77 2.68 4.60
C ARG A 22 -0.22 1.86 3.45
N ASN A 23 -0.30 2.38 2.22
CA ASN A 23 0.06 1.68 1.00
C ASN A 23 0.97 2.53 0.11
N PRO A 24 2.14 3.00 0.60
CA PRO A 24 2.99 3.95 -0.11
C PRO A 24 3.61 3.33 -1.37
N PHE A 25 3.89 2.02 -1.35
CA PHE A 25 4.36 1.28 -2.52
C PHE A 25 3.31 1.29 -3.64
N TYR A 26 2.05 0.96 -3.35
CA TYR A 26 0.98 1.00 -4.35
C TYR A 26 0.65 2.41 -4.82
N LEU A 27 0.81 3.41 -3.95
CA LEU A 27 0.70 4.80 -4.37
C LEU A 27 1.77 5.14 -5.41
N SER A 28 3.02 4.71 -5.21
CA SER A 28 4.10 4.94 -6.18
C SER A 28 3.82 4.25 -7.53
N GLU A 29 3.26 3.04 -7.52
CA GLU A 29 2.89 2.31 -8.75
C GLU A 29 1.82 3.05 -9.55
N VAL A 30 0.78 3.58 -8.87
CA VAL A 30 -0.25 4.40 -9.52
C VAL A 30 0.37 5.70 -10.06
N CYS A 31 1.27 6.35 -9.31
CA CYS A 31 1.95 7.56 -9.78
C CYS A 31 2.82 7.31 -11.02
N VAL A 32 3.57 6.21 -11.04
CA VAL A 32 4.43 5.84 -12.19
C VAL A 32 3.58 5.55 -13.43
N THR A 33 2.51 4.78 -13.29
CA THR A 33 1.61 4.46 -14.41
C THR A 33 0.84 5.67 -14.93
N VAL A 34 0.48 6.62 -14.06
CA VAL A 34 -0.06 7.93 -14.46
C VAL A 34 0.99 8.76 -15.20
N GLY A 35 2.23 8.84 -14.67
CA GLY A 35 3.32 9.55 -15.33
C GLY A 35 3.63 9.01 -16.73
N ALA A 36 3.61 7.70 -16.89
CA ALA A 36 3.73 7.05 -18.19
C ALA A 36 2.60 7.46 -19.14
N ALA A 37 1.34 7.44 -18.68
CA ALA A 37 0.19 7.87 -19.48
C ALA A 37 0.30 9.34 -19.94
N VAL A 38 0.81 10.22 -19.07
CA VAL A 38 1.09 11.63 -19.40
C VAL A 38 2.17 11.74 -20.49
N ILE A 39 3.28 10.99 -20.38
CA ILE A 39 4.36 10.99 -21.37
C ILE A 39 3.85 10.49 -22.74
N LEU A 40 2.94 9.50 -22.75
CA LEU A 40 2.33 9.01 -23.99
C LEU A 40 1.36 10.02 -24.64
N GLY A 41 0.88 11.02 -23.90
CA GLY A 41 0.04 12.09 -24.43
C GLY A 41 -1.35 11.65 -24.91
N SER A 42 -1.82 10.45 -24.54
CA SER A 42 -3.11 9.90 -24.98
C SER A 42 -4.06 9.70 -23.81
N LEU A 43 -5.32 10.13 -23.99
CA LEU A 43 -6.37 9.89 -22.99
C LEU A 43 -6.64 8.39 -22.79
N THR A 44 -6.50 7.57 -23.83
CA THR A 44 -6.67 6.11 -23.71
C THR A 44 -5.59 5.47 -22.86
N ALA A 45 -4.39 6.07 -22.75
CA ALA A 45 -3.32 5.56 -21.91
C ALA A 45 -3.67 5.62 -20.41
N PHE A 46 -4.59 6.51 -20.00
CA PHE A 46 -5.09 6.58 -18.63
C PHE A 46 -5.99 5.40 -18.24
N ALA A 47 -6.42 4.57 -19.19
CA ALA A 47 -7.15 3.34 -18.87
C ALA A 47 -6.30 2.40 -18.00
N ALA A 48 -4.98 2.32 -18.25
CA ALA A 48 -4.07 1.46 -17.51
C ALA A 48 -3.96 1.85 -16.01
N PRO A 49 -3.60 3.10 -15.63
CA PRO A 49 -3.58 3.50 -14.23
C PRO A 49 -4.97 3.42 -13.57
N ALA A 50 -6.06 3.68 -14.30
CA ALA A 50 -7.41 3.55 -13.76
C ALA A 50 -7.75 2.10 -13.40
N ILE A 51 -7.48 1.15 -14.30
CA ILE A 51 -7.68 -0.28 -14.05
C ILE A 51 -6.77 -0.76 -12.91
N CYS A 52 -5.50 -0.34 -12.92
CA CYS A 52 -4.54 -0.64 -11.85
C CYS A 52 -5.06 -0.18 -10.48
N PHE A 53 -5.50 1.08 -10.38
CA PHE A 53 -6.06 1.65 -9.15
C PHE A 53 -7.27 0.86 -8.66
N VAL A 54 -8.20 0.50 -9.56
CA VAL A 54 -9.39 -0.29 -9.19
C VAL A 54 -8.99 -1.66 -8.63
N ILE A 55 -8.08 -2.38 -9.29
CA ILE A 55 -7.61 -3.69 -8.82
C ILE A 55 -6.92 -3.57 -7.47
N LEU A 56 -6.03 -2.58 -7.31
CA LEU A 56 -5.32 -2.36 -6.05
C LEU A 56 -6.29 -2.02 -4.92
N HIS A 57 -7.24 -1.12 -5.16
CA HIS A 57 -8.18 -0.64 -4.14
C HIS A 57 -9.16 -1.73 -3.68
N PHE A 58 -9.71 -2.52 -4.60
CA PHE A 58 -10.81 -3.44 -4.30
C PHE A 58 -10.38 -4.89 -4.09
N ALA A 59 -9.27 -5.32 -4.69
CA ALA A 59 -8.81 -6.71 -4.58
C ALA A 59 -7.57 -6.83 -3.69
N ILE A 60 -6.49 -6.14 -4.03
CA ILE A 60 -5.18 -6.40 -3.43
C ILE A 60 -5.09 -5.84 -2.00
N ILE A 61 -5.28 -4.53 -1.84
CA ILE A 61 -5.11 -3.86 -0.53
C ILE A 61 -6.03 -4.47 0.54
N PRO A 62 -7.32 -4.77 0.30
CA PRO A 62 -8.17 -5.37 1.33
C PRO A 62 -7.69 -6.75 1.81
N ILE A 63 -7.10 -7.55 0.93
CA ILE A 63 -6.52 -8.86 1.29
C ILE A 63 -5.29 -8.63 2.16
N GLU A 64 -4.42 -7.71 1.77
CA GLU A 64 -3.21 -7.38 2.54
C GLU A 64 -3.54 -6.77 3.91
N GLU A 65 -4.45 -5.80 3.97
CA GLU A 65 -4.87 -5.19 5.24
C GLU A 65 -5.50 -6.25 6.17
N ARG A 66 -6.21 -7.25 5.63
CA ARG A 66 -6.73 -8.38 6.43
C ARG A 66 -5.60 -9.27 6.95
N ASN A 67 -4.60 -9.55 6.13
CA ASN A 67 -3.44 -10.33 6.56
C ASN A 67 -2.64 -9.60 7.65
N LEU A 68 -2.46 -8.28 7.50
CA LEU A 68 -1.83 -7.43 8.52
C LEU A 68 -2.66 -7.38 9.81
N GLN A 69 -3.99 -7.26 9.71
CA GLN A 69 -4.89 -7.34 10.86
C GLN A 69 -4.76 -8.68 11.59
N ASN A 70 -4.70 -9.80 10.86
CA ASN A 70 -4.54 -11.13 11.44
C ASN A 70 -3.16 -11.32 12.11
N LYS A 71 -2.10 -10.71 11.54
CA LYS A 71 -0.72 -10.84 12.03
C LYS A 71 -0.43 -9.94 13.24
N PHE A 72 -0.93 -8.71 13.23
CA PHE A 72 -0.54 -7.67 14.21
C PHE A 72 -1.69 -7.20 15.13
N GLY A 73 -2.93 -7.61 14.86
CA GLY A 73 -4.08 -7.39 15.74
C GLY A 73 -4.28 -5.91 16.12
N GLN A 74 -4.26 -5.62 17.43
CA GLN A 74 -4.48 -4.28 17.96
C GLN A 74 -3.44 -3.24 17.50
N LYS A 75 -2.16 -3.63 17.31
CA LYS A 75 -1.13 -2.71 16.81
C LYS A 75 -1.53 -2.15 15.44
N TYR A 76 -2.01 -3.02 14.55
CA TYR A 76 -2.47 -2.60 13.22
C TYR A 76 -3.77 -1.79 13.27
N GLU A 77 -4.70 -2.09 14.19
CA GLU A 77 -5.90 -1.25 14.37
C GLU A 77 -5.56 0.17 14.82
N GLN A 78 -4.60 0.35 15.72
CA GLN A 78 -4.15 1.68 16.13
C GLN A 78 -3.52 2.44 14.96
N TYR A 79 -2.62 1.79 14.23
CA TYR A 79 -2.01 2.33 13.01
C TYR A 79 -3.06 2.70 11.93
N LYS A 80 -4.06 1.84 11.72
CA LYS A 80 -5.14 2.07 10.74
C LYS A 80 -5.99 3.30 11.07
N ARG A 81 -6.04 3.72 12.34
CA ARG A 81 -6.74 4.94 12.79
C ARG A 81 -5.90 6.20 12.61
N SER A 82 -4.58 6.11 12.67
CA SER A 82 -3.67 7.27 12.54
C SER A 82 -3.30 7.58 11.09
N VAL A 83 -3.25 6.57 10.22
CA VAL A 83 -2.81 6.72 8.81
C VAL A 83 -3.91 6.29 7.86
N ARG A 84 -4.14 7.02 6.76
CA ARG A 84 -5.18 6.66 5.77
C ARG A 84 -4.69 5.62 4.77
N ARG A 85 -5.64 4.95 4.11
CA ARG A 85 -5.33 3.90 3.11
C ARG A 85 -4.50 4.44 1.95
N TRP A 86 -4.85 5.63 1.48
CA TRP A 86 -4.20 6.41 0.44
C TRP A 86 -3.99 7.80 1.04
N ILE A 87 -2.74 8.27 1.06
CA ILE A 87 -2.29 9.53 1.70
C ILE A 87 -3.02 9.79 3.04
#